data_AF-A0A4Q3THB8-F1
#
_entry.id   AF-A0A4Q3THB8-F1
#
_cell.length_a   1.000
_cell.length_b   1.000
_cell.length_c   1.000
_cell.angle_alpha   90.00
_cell.angle_beta   90.00
_cell.angle_gamma   90.00
#
_symmetry.space_group_name_H-M   'P 1'
#
loop_
_entity.id
_entity.type
_entity.pdbx_description
1 polymer ?
#
loop_
_entity_poly.entity_id
_entity_poly.type
_entity_poly.pdbx_seq_one_letter_code
_entity_poly.pdbx_strand_id
1 'polypeptide(L)'
;MTTAAETRSVVVEREFAASPEKLWRALTQPHLIEAWLMKTDFQPVVGHGFQLRGDWGGVLDCEVLTVEPERILAYSWNFDHDDPAFDLRSVVTFTITPT
;
A
#
# COMPACT_ATOMS: atom_id res chain seq x y z
N MET A 1 8.23 -24.01 23.51
CA MET A 1 8.38 -22.55 23.35
C MET A 1 8.33 -22.27 21.86
N THR A 2 7.27 -21.63 21.38
CA THR A 2 7.12 -21.28 19.96
C THR A 2 7.94 -20.03 19.70
N THR A 3 9.02 -20.15 18.93
CA THR A 3 9.84 -19.00 18.52
C THR A 3 8.98 -18.11 17.63
N ALA A 4 8.72 -16.87 18.05
CA ALA A 4 8.10 -15.89 17.17
C ALA A 4 9.03 -15.64 15.98
N ALA A 5 8.50 -15.76 14.76
CA ALA A 5 9.27 -15.46 13.56
C ALA A 5 9.58 -13.95 13.51
N GLU A 6 10.82 -13.59 13.18
CA GLU A 6 11.19 -12.19 12.93
C GLU A 6 10.46 -11.65 11.70
N THR A 7 9.97 -10.42 11.80
CA THR A 7 9.36 -9.70 10.67
C THR A 7 10.42 -9.40 9.61
N ARG A 8 10.07 -9.63 8.34
CA ARG A 8 10.93 -9.34 7.18
C ARG A 8 10.27 -8.30 6.28
N SER A 9 11.09 -7.59 5.52
CA SER A 9 10.62 -6.55 4.59
C SER A 9 10.96 -6.90 3.15
N VAL A 10 10.06 -6.58 2.23
CA VAL A 10 10.29 -6.58 0.78
C VAL A 10 10.59 -5.15 0.35
N VAL A 11 11.71 -4.93 -0.34
CA VAL A 11 12.15 -3.61 -0.80
C VAL A 11 12.34 -3.63 -2.30
N VAL A 12 11.72 -2.67 -3.00
CA VAL A 12 11.80 -2.51 -4.45
C VAL A 12 12.04 -1.04 -4.77
N GLU A 13 13.05 -0.75 -5.58
CA GLU A 13 13.43 0.60 -6.01
C GLU A 13 13.39 0.73 -7.53
N ARG A 14 12.94 1.87 -8.05
CA ARG A 14 12.84 2.16 -9.49
C ARG A 14 13.05 3.64 -9.76
N GLU A 15 13.70 3.94 -10.88
CA GLU A 15 13.79 5.29 -11.43
C GLU A 15 12.68 5.51 -12.46
N PHE A 16 12.07 6.70 -12.43
CA PHE A 16 11.02 7.08 -13.37
C PHE A 16 11.35 8.42 -14.01
N ALA A 17 11.24 8.50 -15.33
CA ALA A 17 11.32 9.76 -16.08
C ALA A 17 10.00 10.57 -15.95
N ALA A 18 9.63 10.89 -14.71
CA ALA A 18 8.39 11.57 -14.35
C ALA A 18 8.63 12.49 -13.13
N SER A 19 7.85 13.56 -13.01
CA SER A 19 7.91 14.42 -11.82
C SER A 19 7.36 13.70 -10.58
N PRO A 20 7.82 14.07 -9.37
CA PRO A 20 7.24 13.61 -8.11
C PRO A 20 5.72 13.79 -8.06
N GLU A 21 5.19 14.93 -8.51
CA GLU A 21 3.76 15.19 -8.63
C GLU A 21 3.03 14.13 -9.48
N LYS A 22 3.60 13.75 -10.63
CA LYS A 22 2.99 12.76 -11.52
C LYS A 22 2.96 11.37 -10.88
N LEU A 23 4.04 10.98 -10.20
CA LEU A 23 4.11 9.73 -9.45
C LEU A 23 3.13 9.75 -8.27
N TRP A 24 3.07 10.85 -7.53
CA TRP A 24 2.17 11.03 -6.41
C TRP A 24 0.71 10.84 -6.82
N ARG A 25 0.30 11.42 -7.96
CA ARG A 25 -1.04 11.20 -8.51
C ARG A 25 -1.32 9.72 -8.81
N ALA A 26 -0.35 8.99 -9.38
CA ALA A 26 -0.51 7.57 -9.66
C ALA A 26 -0.65 6.71 -8.40
N LEU A 27 -0.08 7.16 -7.27
CA LEU A 27 -0.16 6.49 -5.98
C LEU A 27 -1.38 6.90 -5.13
N THR A 28 -2.07 7.99 -5.47
CA THR A 28 -3.13 8.56 -4.61
C THR A 28 -4.49 8.74 -5.28
N GLN A 29 -4.59 8.67 -6.62
CA GLN A 29 -5.86 8.77 -7.33
C GLN A 29 -6.44 7.37 -7.57
N PRO A 30 -7.66 7.04 -7.09
CA PRO A 30 -8.21 5.67 -7.15
C PRO A 30 -8.19 5.04 -8.56
N HIS A 31 -8.63 5.78 -9.58
CA HIS A 31 -8.66 5.30 -10.96
C HIS A 31 -7.25 5.06 -11.55
N LEU A 32 -6.22 5.72 -11.02
CA LEU A 32 -4.83 5.46 -11.41
C LEU A 32 -4.25 4.29 -10.63
N ILE A 33 -4.55 4.17 -9.33
CA ILE A 33 -4.17 3.01 -8.51
C ILE A 33 -4.73 1.73 -9.13
N GLU A 34 -6.01 1.73 -9.52
CA GLU A 34 -6.66 0.59 -10.18
C GLU A 34 -5.96 0.16 -11.47
N ALA A 35 -5.33 1.09 -12.20
CA ALA A 35 -4.65 0.79 -13.45
C ALA A 35 -3.35 -0.03 -13.30
N TRP A 36 -2.74 -0.06 -12.11
CA TRP A 36 -1.49 -0.80 -11.86
C TRP A 36 -1.52 -1.73 -10.64
N LEU A 37 -2.51 -1.57 -9.76
CA LEU A 37 -2.65 -2.34 -8.54
C LEU A 37 -3.97 -3.13 -8.53
N MET A 38 -5.02 -2.55 -7.95
CA MET A 38 -6.34 -3.16 -7.75
C MET A 38 -7.40 -2.08 -7.58
N LYS A 39 -8.67 -2.44 -7.75
CA LYS A 39 -9.81 -1.54 -7.50
C LYS A 39 -9.82 -1.08 -6.04
N THR A 40 -10.03 0.23 -5.83
CA THR A 40 -9.93 0.84 -4.50
C THR A 40 -10.80 2.08 -4.32
N ASP A 41 -11.16 2.36 -3.08
CA ASP A 41 -11.81 3.59 -2.60
C ASP A 41 -10.86 4.45 -1.74
N PHE A 42 -9.55 4.33 -2.00
CA PHE A 42 -8.49 5.08 -1.34
C PHE A 42 -8.75 6.60 -1.30
N GLN A 43 -8.42 7.22 -0.17
CA GLN A 43 -8.33 8.67 -0.02
C GLN A 43 -7.05 9.01 0.74
N PRO A 44 -6.29 10.06 0.34
CA PRO A 44 -5.03 10.43 1.00
C PRO A 44 -5.29 11.20 2.30
N VAL A 45 -5.96 10.55 3.26
CA VAL A 45 -6.32 11.09 4.57
C VAL A 45 -5.87 10.10 5.63
N VAL A 46 -4.98 10.51 6.53
CA VAL A 46 -4.51 9.64 7.62
C VAL A 46 -5.68 9.16 8.48
N GLY A 47 -5.70 7.86 8.80
CA GLY A 47 -6.77 7.16 9.50
C GLY A 47 -7.94 6.72 8.59
N HIS A 48 -7.91 7.05 7.29
CA HIS A 48 -8.93 6.56 6.35
C HIS A 48 -8.77 5.06 6.12
N GLY A 49 -9.81 4.30 6.45
CA GLY A 49 -9.93 2.89 6.09
C GLY A 49 -10.41 2.74 4.66
N PHE A 50 -9.75 1.86 3.90
CA PHE A 50 -10.09 1.58 2.50
C PHE A 50 -9.82 0.10 2.19
N GLN A 51 -10.27 -0.35 1.02
CA GLN A 51 -10.03 -1.72 0.57
C GLN A 51 -9.34 -1.76 -0.80
N LEU A 52 -8.48 -2.77 -0.97
CA LEU A 52 -7.99 -3.20 -2.29
C LEU A 52 -8.73 -4.48 -2.69
N ARG A 53 -9.42 -4.45 -3.83
CA ARG A 53 -10.24 -5.56 -4.31
C ARG A 53 -9.68 -6.13 -5.61
N GLY A 54 -9.26 -7.38 -5.57
CA GLY A 54 -8.84 -8.11 -6.76
C GLY A 54 -10.04 -8.71 -7.50
N ASP A 55 -9.97 -8.77 -8.82
CA ASP A 55 -11.04 -9.33 -9.67
C ASP A 55 -11.31 -10.82 -9.42
N TRP A 56 -10.35 -11.50 -8.80
CA TRP A 56 -10.44 -12.91 -8.36
C TRP A 56 -11.21 -13.08 -7.03
N GLY A 57 -11.71 -12.01 -6.44
CA GLY A 57 -12.53 -12.01 -5.22
C GLY A 57 -11.76 -11.71 -3.92
N GLY A 58 -10.45 -11.56 -3.97
CA GLY A 58 -9.63 -11.16 -2.83
C GLY A 58 -9.89 -9.74 -2.38
N VAL A 59 -9.96 -9.53 -1.07
CA VAL A 59 -10.13 -8.21 -0.45
C VAL A 59 -9.07 -8.05 0.62
N LEU A 60 -8.38 -6.92 0.59
CA LEU A 60 -7.41 -6.52 1.60
C LEU A 60 -7.96 -5.32 2.37
N ASP A 61 -7.80 -5.36 3.68
CA ASP A 61 -8.16 -4.26 4.56
C ASP A 61 -6.95 -3.37 4.78
N CYS A 62 -7.13 -2.07 4.53
CA CYS A 62 -6.07 -1.09 4.57
C CYS A 62 -6.50 0.14 5.37
N GLU A 63 -5.53 0.80 5.97
CA GLU A 63 -5.68 2.08 6.66
C GLU A 63 -4.51 2.98 6.27
N VAL A 64 -4.78 4.23 5.94
CA VAL A 64 -3.75 5.22 5.62
C VAL A 64 -3.04 5.66 6.91
N LEU A 65 -1.73 5.45 6.96
CA LEU A 65 -0.91 5.72 8.15
C LEU A 65 -0.14 7.04 8.05
N THR A 66 0.41 7.33 6.86
CA THR A 66 1.22 8.53 6.62
C THR A 66 0.91 9.11 5.25
N VAL A 67 0.77 10.43 5.19
CA VAL A 67 0.62 11.19 3.94
C VAL A 67 1.49 12.44 4.01
N GLU A 68 2.64 12.41 3.34
CA GLU A 68 3.46 13.57 3.04
C GLU A 68 3.41 13.80 1.52
N PRO A 69 2.66 14.80 1.04
CA PRO A 69 2.48 15.06 -0.39
C PRO A 69 3.80 15.03 -1.18
N GLU A 70 3.79 14.25 -2.26
CA GLU A 70 4.91 14.08 -3.20
C GLU A 70 6.20 13.49 -2.61
N ARG A 71 6.15 12.96 -1.38
CA ARG A 71 7.32 12.47 -0.66
C ARG A 71 7.12 11.10 -0.05
N ILE A 72 6.12 10.93 0.82
CA ILE A 72 5.92 9.69 1.58
C ILE A 72 4.43 9.34 1.63
N LEU A 73 4.10 8.11 1.27
CA LEU A 73 2.78 7.52 1.49
C LEU A 73 2.97 6.18 2.19
N ALA A 74 2.29 5.98 3.32
CA ALA A 74 2.29 4.69 3.99
C ALA A 74 0.87 4.26 4.35
N TYR A 75 0.58 2.98 4.19
CA TYR A 75 -0.70 2.38 4.57
C TYR A 75 -0.53 0.93 5.01
N SER A 76 -1.43 0.44 5.86
CA SER A 76 -1.48 -0.97 6.23
C SER A 76 -1.93 -1.84 5.05
N TRP A 77 -1.45 -3.07 5.00
CA TRP A 77 -1.83 -4.06 4.01
C TRP A 77 -2.09 -5.37 4.73
N ASN A 78 -3.37 -5.58 5.06
CA ASN A 78 -3.80 -6.66 5.93
C ASN A 78 -4.74 -7.61 5.19
N PHE A 79 -4.66 -8.89 5.57
CA PHE A 79 -5.58 -9.93 5.12
C PHE A 79 -5.91 -10.83 6.31
N ASP A 80 -7.13 -10.72 6.82
CA ASP A 80 -7.59 -11.56 7.93
C ASP A 80 -7.87 -12.98 7.43
N HIS A 81 -7.28 -13.97 8.06
CA HIS A 81 -7.49 -15.36 7.70
C HIS A 81 -7.28 -16.32 8.90
N ASP A 82 -8.04 -17.41 8.98
CA ASP A 82 -7.93 -18.37 10.09
C ASP A 82 -6.63 -19.19 10.04
N ASP A 83 -6.15 -19.49 8.84
CA ASP A 83 -4.84 -20.11 8.63
C ASP A 83 -3.72 -19.06 8.82
N PRO A 84 -2.81 -19.25 9.81
CA PRO A 84 -1.71 -18.32 10.08
C PRO A 84 -0.74 -18.12 8.91
N ALA A 85 -0.70 -19.04 7.94
CA ALA A 85 0.12 -18.87 6.73
C ALA A 85 -0.42 -17.76 5.81
N PHE A 86 -1.71 -17.43 5.95
CA PHE A 86 -2.38 -16.40 5.15
C PHE A 86 -2.79 -15.18 5.97
N ASP A 87 -2.89 -15.25 7.31
CA ASP A 87 -3.16 -14.08 8.17
C ASP A 87 -2.04 -13.05 8.06
N LEU A 88 -2.26 -12.01 7.25
CA LEU A 88 -1.25 -11.02 6.90
C LEU A 88 -1.44 -9.74 7.70
N ARG A 89 -0.33 -9.31 8.31
CA ARG A 89 -0.17 -7.99 8.92
C ARG A 89 1.08 -7.33 8.35
N SER A 90 0.91 -6.25 7.61
CA SER A 90 2.05 -5.55 7.00
C SER A 90 1.80 -4.06 6.79
N VAL A 91 2.87 -3.32 6.50
CA VAL A 91 2.84 -1.91 6.14
C VAL A 91 3.56 -1.74 4.80
N VAL A 92 2.91 -1.04 3.88
CA VAL A 92 3.51 -0.60 2.62
C VAL A 92 3.86 0.88 2.75
N THR A 93 5.12 1.21 2.40
CA THR A 93 5.63 2.58 2.40
C THR A 93 6.23 2.90 1.03
N PHE A 94 5.72 3.94 0.40
CA PHE A 94 6.32 4.57 -0.77
C PHE A 94 7.12 5.80 -0.34
N THR A 95 8.34 5.91 -0.85
CA THR A 95 9.19 7.09 -0.75
C THR A 95 9.51 7.58 -2.14
N ILE A 96 9.24 8.86 -2.43
CA ILE A 96 9.57 9.52 -3.69
C ILE A 96 10.74 10.48 -3.41
N THR A 97 11.85 10.26 -4.12
CA THR A 97 13.02 11.12 -4.07
C THR A 97 13.18 11.80 -5.43
N PRO A 98 13.10 13.15 -5.50
CA PRO A 98 13.39 13.87 -6.74
C PRO A 98 14.84 13.65 -7.18
N THR A 99 15.06 13.45 -8.48
CA THR A 99 16.37 13.25 -9.11
C THR A 99 16.69 14.36 -10.10
#